data_AF-A0A8H3F8C6-F1
#
_entry.id   AF-A0A8H3F8C6-F1
#
_cell.length_a   1.000
_cell.length_b   1.000
_cell.length_c   1.000
_cell.angle_alpha   90.00
_cell.angle_beta   90.00
_cell.angle_gamma   90.00
#
_symmetry.space_group_name_H-M   'P 1'
#
loop_
_entity.id
_entity.type
_entity.pdbx_description
1 polymer ?
#
loop_
_entity_poly.entity_id
_entity_poly.type
_entity_poly.pdbx_seq_one_letter_code
_entity_poly.pdbx_strand_id
1 'polypeptide(L)'
;MADAPRPKLSEILPLLICGSATFNNQYNVSVADIPTNVLIARALKLGVRAFDTSAYYGPSETLLGDALAQPSVQKAFPRESYMILTKCGRVGLSSFDYSPAWVRKSVARSLERMRTTYLDAVYCHDVEFVTPEEVVMAIKELRRLRDEQGTVRYVGISGYPVHVLVSLAELVLRETGEPIDIVQSYSNFNVQNTRLLTEGLEALRTAGVDVVTNASVLSMGLLRHNGVPVGGQGDWHPAPKELRAAVKNVCDELDKIGEKLESIAIRYAMESWLRVGSSVGSRGDLALGDADTNDTKPAVVISPGQSTRAKLGVTVIGVSKVEELDETMKLWRNVLLTMMSEEDNGRPSRFATSCGDLNGDHFDAEKGRQRRDDIVKHAQETKELLGQWYDYVWPSPQEGFINIRHQDSSQ
;
A
#
# COMPACT_ATOMS: atom_id res chain seq x y z
N MET A 1 -23.97 25.82 -3.39
CA MET A 1 -23.00 26.19 -2.34
C MET A 1 -21.63 25.95 -2.94
N ALA A 2 -20.71 26.90 -2.90
CA ALA A 2 -19.35 26.65 -3.38
C ALA A 2 -18.76 25.51 -2.54
N ASP A 3 -18.42 24.38 -3.17
CA ASP A 3 -17.88 23.23 -2.47
C ASP A 3 -16.62 23.65 -1.72
N ALA A 4 -16.54 23.28 -0.44
CA ALA A 4 -15.33 23.49 0.34
C ALA A 4 -14.14 22.84 -0.39
N PRO A 5 -12.96 23.46 -0.41
CA PRO A 5 -11.81 22.91 -1.10
C PRO A 5 -11.48 21.51 -0.58
N ARG A 6 -11.32 20.55 -1.51
CA ARG A 6 -10.87 19.17 -1.22
C ARG A 6 -9.60 19.23 -0.37
N PRO A 7 -9.55 18.58 0.82
CA PRO A 7 -8.35 18.58 1.65
C PRO A 7 -7.16 17.95 0.90
N LYS A 8 -5.94 18.34 1.24
CA LYS A 8 -4.75 17.68 0.67
C LYS A 8 -4.71 16.22 1.10
N LEU A 9 -4.34 15.31 0.20
CA LEU A 9 -4.29 13.88 0.52
C LEU A 9 -3.31 13.57 1.65
N SER A 10 -2.18 14.28 1.68
CA SER A 10 -1.18 14.24 2.75
C SER A 10 -1.69 14.65 4.13
N GLU A 11 -2.90 15.21 4.25
CA GLU A 11 -3.51 15.55 5.55
C GLU A 11 -4.45 14.46 6.05
N ILE A 12 -4.93 13.58 5.16
CA ILE A 12 -6.08 12.71 5.44
C ILE A 12 -5.84 11.24 5.14
N LEU A 13 -4.87 10.87 4.30
CA LEU A 13 -4.65 9.48 3.92
C LEU A 13 -4.18 8.67 5.15
N PRO A 14 -4.88 7.58 5.53
CA PRO A 14 -4.42 6.70 6.61
C PRO A 14 -3.02 6.14 6.34
N LEU A 15 -2.22 6.03 7.39
CA LEU A 15 -0.81 5.62 7.29
C LEU A 15 -0.62 4.14 6.91
N LEU A 16 -1.62 3.32 7.23
CA LEU A 16 -1.67 1.91 6.88
C LEU A 16 -2.84 1.65 5.94
N ILE A 17 -2.51 1.20 4.73
CA ILE A 17 -3.47 0.83 3.70
C ILE A 17 -3.50 -0.69 3.60
N CYS A 18 -4.69 -1.28 3.71
CA CYS A 18 -4.89 -2.70 3.49
C CYS A 18 -5.11 -2.97 1.99
N GLY A 19 -4.06 -3.45 1.33
CA GLY A 19 -4.09 -3.83 -0.07
C GLY A 19 -4.74 -5.21 -0.28
N SER A 20 -5.54 -5.33 -1.34
CA SER A 20 -6.29 -6.53 -1.68
C SER A 20 -5.78 -7.23 -2.96
N ALA A 21 -4.51 -7.00 -3.32
CA ALA A 21 -3.83 -7.75 -4.40
C ALA A 21 -3.82 -9.26 -4.14
N THR A 22 -3.81 -9.64 -2.86
CA THR A 22 -3.93 -11.02 -2.39
C THR A 22 -5.34 -11.59 -2.56
N PHE A 23 -6.38 -10.84 -2.95
CA PHE A 23 -7.74 -11.37 -3.11
C PHE A 23 -7.96 -11.97 -4.51
N ASN A 24 -7.03 -12.82 -4.92
CA ASN A 24 -7.05 -13.47 -6.23
C ASN A 24 -6.35 -14.84 -6.21
N ASN A 25 -6.32 -15.49 -7.39
CA ASN A 25 -5.69 -16.81 -7.58
C ASN A 25 -4.16 -16.77 -7.84
N GLN A 26 -3.53 -15.60 -7.87
CA GLN A 26 -2.07 -15.50 -7.91
C GLN A 26 -1.50 -15.86 -6.53
N TYR A 27 -2.10 -15.33 -5.48
CA TYR A 27 -1.62 -15.52 -4.11
C TYR A 27 -2.26 -16.72 -3.39
N ASN A 28 -3.43 -17.17 -3.82
CA ASN A 28 -4.17 -18.26 -3.18
C ASN A 28 -4.54 -19.33 -4.20
N VAL A 29 -4.66 -20.58 -3.73
CA VAL A 29 -5.10 -21.71 -4.56
C VAL A 29 -6.53 -21.50 -5.04
N SER A 30 -7.39 -21.02 -4.16
CA SER A 30 -8.78 -20.70 -4.44
C SER A 30 -9.17 -19.38 -3.80
N VAL A 31 -9.79 -18.50 -4.59
CA VAL A 31 -10.40 -17.27 -4.07
C VAL A 31 -11.49 -17.55 -3.03
N ALA A 32 -12.21 -18.67 -3.14
CA ALA A 32 -13.29 -19.02 -2.22
C ALA A 32 -12.81 -19.26 -0.79
N ASP A 33 -11.51 -19.58 -0.61
CA ASP A 33 -10.92 -19.86 0.69
C ASP A 33 -10.54 -18.58 1.45
N ILE A 34 -10.61 -17.41 0.79
CA ILE A 34 -10.28 -16.12 1.37
C ILE A 34 -11.48 -15.65 2.19
N PRO A 35 -11.37 -15.52 3.53
CA PRO A 35 -12.48 -15.12 4.38
C PRO A 35 -12.72 -13.60 4.33
N THR A 36 -12.95 -13.05 3.13
CA THR A 36 -12.89 -11.61 2.85
C THR A 36 -13.83 -10.79 3.74
N ASN A 37 -15.07 -11.25 3.95
CA ASN A 37 -16.02 -10.57 4.83
C ASN A 37 -15.51 -10.44 6.26
N VAL A 38 -14.93 -11.51 6.80
CA VAL A 38 -14.38 -11.54 8.16
C VAL A 38 -13.13 -10.68 8.24
N LEU A 39 -12.24 -10.79 7.26
CA LEU A 39 -10.98 -10.06 7.19
C LEU A 39 -11.21 -8.55 7.11
N ILE A 40 -12.07 -8.07 6.23
CA ILE A 40 -12.36 -6.63 6.10
C ILE A 40 -13.06 -6.07 7.34
N ALA A 41 -14.05 -6.79 7.88
CA ALA A 41 -14.69 -6.39 9.13
C ALA A 41 -13.68 -6.35 10.31
N ARG A 42 -12.75 -7.30 10.37
CA ARG A 42 -11.68 -7.32 11.37
C ARG A 42 -10.70 -6.16 11.17
N ALA A 43 -10.28 -5.88 9.94
CA ALA A 43 -9.38 -4.77 9.63
C ALA A 43 -9.96 -3.42 10.07
N LEU A 44 -11.25 -3.18 9.76
CA LEU A 44 -11.97 -1.98 10.22
C LEU A 44 -12.02 -1.89 11.75
N LYS A 45 -12.34 -2.99 12.44
CA LYS A 45 -12.33 -3.04 13.92
C LYS A 45 -10.95 -2.75 14.49
N LEU A 46 -9.89 -3.23 13.84
CA LEU A 46 -8.50 -3.01 14.25
C LEU A 46 -7.97 -1.62 13.96
N GLY A 47 -8.72 -0.77 13.24
CA GLY A 47 -8.36 0.62 12.97
C GLY A 47 -7.97 0.91 11.52
N VAL A 48 -7.94 -0.06 10.61
CA VAL A 48 -7.66 0.20 9.19
C VAL A 48 -8.76 1.10 8.60
N ARG A 49 -8.37 2.16 7.90
CA ARG A 49 -9.28 3.13 7.28
C ARG A 49 -9.03 3.37 5.79
N ALA A 50 -8.15 2.59 5.16
CA ALA A 50 -7.88 2.69 3.73
C ALA A 50 -7.69 1.30 3.12
N PHE A 51 -8.28 1.09 1.95
CA PHE A 51 -8.20 -0.15 1.19
C PHE A 51 -7.72 0.13 -0.24
N ASP A 52 -6.71 -0.60 -0.70
CA ASP A 52 -6.17 -0.49 -2.06
C ASP A 52 -6.49 -1.75 -2.87
N THR A 53 -7.18 -1.60 -4.00
CA THR A 53 -7.55 -2.70 -4.90
C THR A 53 -7.19 -2.36 -6.35
N SER A 54 -7.62 -3.16 -7.33
CA SER A 54 -7.48 -2.85 -8.75
C SER A 54 -8.50 -3.60 -9.58
N ALA A 55 -8.97 -2.99 -10.67
CA ALA A 55 -9.77 -3.68 -11.69
C ALA A 55 -9.05 -4.88 -12.34
N TYR A 56 -7.71 -4.95 -12.25
CA TYR A 56 -6.90 -6.07 -12.73
C TYR A 56 -6.82 -7.24 -11.73
N TYR A 57 -7.05 -7.02 -10.42
CA TYR A 57 -6.84 -8.02 -9.38
C TYR A 57 -7.94 -9.09 -9.30
N GLY A 58 -8.25 -9.75 -10.43
CA GLY A 58 -9.29 -10.77 -10.49
C GLY A 58 -10.62 -10.28 -9.87
N PRO A 59 -11.21 -11.01 -8.91
CA PRO A 59 -12.47 -10.63 -8.26
C PRO A 59 -12.32 -9.64 -7.09
N SER A 60 -11.11 -9.12 -6.83
CA SER A 60 -10.79 -8.33 -5.64
C SER A 60 -11.72 -7.14 -5.40
N GLU A 61 -12.06 -6.34 -6.42
CA GLU A 61 -13.00 -5.21 -6.28
C GLU A 61 -14.40 -5.67 -5.82
N THR A 62 -14.90 -6.77 -6.38
CA THR A 62 -16.21 -7.33 -6.01
C THR A 62 -16.19 -7.88 -4.59
N LEU A 63 -15.15 -8.64 -4.22
CA LEU A 63 -15.02 -9.18 -2.87
C LEU A 63 -14.90 -8.09 -1.80
N LEU A 64 -14.11 -7.03 -2.08
CA LEU A 64 -14.00 -5.88 -1.21
C LEU A 64 -15.33 -5.13 -1.11
N GLY A 65 -16.00 -4.89 -2.24
CA GLY A 65 -17.32 -4.26 -2.29
C GLY A 65 -18.38 -5.02 -1.49
N ASP A 66 -18.44 -6.34 -1.64
CA ASP A 66 -19.39 -7.22 -0.94
C ASP A 66 -19.15 -7.24 0.57
N ALA A 67 -17.88 -7.19 0.99
CA ALA A 67 -17.50 -7.14 2.40
C ALA A 67 -17.83 -5.78 3.03
N LEU A 68 -17.55 -4.67 2.33
CA LEU A 68 -17.87 -3.32 2.80
C LEU A 68 -19.38 -3.03 2.79
N ALA A 69 -20.13 -3.67 1.90
CA ALA A 69 -21.59 -3.56 1.82
C ALA A 69 -22.35 -4.40 2.85
N GLN A 70 -21.67 -5.19 3.68
CA GLN A 70 -22.32 -5.93 4.76
C GLN A 70 -23.07 -4.96 5.69
N PRO A 71 -24.34 -5.25 6.07
CA PRO A 71 -25.13 -4.32 6.89
C PRO A 71 -24.46 -3.96 8.23
N SER A 72 -23.75 -4.91 8.85
CA SER A 72 -23.01 -4.68 10.09
C SER A 72 -21.81 -3.75 9.89
N VAL A 73 -21.14 -3.85 8.74
CA VAL A 73 -20.03 -2.97 8.37
C VAL A 73 -20.54 -1.58 8.08
N GLN A 74 -21.53 -1.41 7.21
CA GLN A 74 -22.10 -0.10 6.86
C GLN A 74 -22.66 0.65 8.09
N LYS A 75 -23.27 -0.08 9.03
CA LYS A 75 -23.79 0.51 10.27
C LYS A 75 -22.67 1.02 11.18
N ALA A 76 -21.56 0.30 11.29
CA ALA A 76 -20.46 0.67 12.19
C ALA A 76 -19.44 1.62 11.54
N PHE A 77 -19.28 1.53 10.22
CA PHE A 77 -18.29 2.24 9.42
C PHE A 77 -18.98 2.78 8.16
N PRO A 78 -19.57 3.99 8.22
CA PRO A 78 -20.19 4.60 7.06
C PRO A 78 -19.13 4.89 5.98
N ARG A 79 -19.55 5.01 4.71
CA ARG A 79 -18.63 5.05 3.55
C ARG A 79 -17.57 6.15 3.66
N GLU A 80 -17.92 7.29 4.22
CA GLU A 80 -17.03 8.45 4.44
C GLU A 80 -16.01 8.25 5.56
N SER A 81 -16.15 7.19 6.38
CA SER A 81 -15.20 6.90 7.46
C SER A 81 -13.97 6.13 6.99
N TYR A 82 -13.87 5.76 5.71
CA TYR A 82 -12.71 5.06 5.15
C TYR A 82 -12.48 5.46 3.70
N MET A 83 -11.30 5.14 3.18
CA MET A 83 -10.89 5.42 1.81
C MET A 83 -10.81 4.15 0.97
N ILE A 84 -11.29 4.26 -0.26
CA ILE A 84 -11.14 3.22 -1.30
C ILE A 84 -10.23 3.76 -2.39
N LEU A 85 -9.10 3.10 -2.59
CA LEU A 85 -8.16 3.33 -3.65
C LEU A 85 -8.26 2.18 -4.65
N THR A 86 -8.32 2.48 -5.95
CA THR A 86 -8.30 1.46 -7.01
C THR A 86 -7.41 1.91 -8.17
N LYS A 87 -7.33 1.11 -9.23
CA LYS A 87 -6.46 1.37 -10.38
C LYS A 87 -7.16 1.05 -11.69
N CYS A 88 -6.85 1.83 -12.73
CA CYS A 88 -7.28 1.62 -14.11
C CYS A 88 -6.07 1.47 -15.05
N GLY A 89 -6.32 1.28 -16.35
CA GLY A 89 -5.27 1.17 -17.36
C GLY A 89 -4.84 -0.27 -17.66
N ARG A 90 -4.44 -1.04 -16.63
CA ARG A 90 -4.14 -2.47 -16.80
C ARG A 90 -5.41 -3.30 -16.93
N VAL A 91 -5.54 -4.02 -18.05
CA VAL A 91 -6.72 -4.86 -18.38
C VAL A 91 -6.44 -6.33 -18.13
N GLY A 92 -5.26 -6.78 -18.51
CA GLY A 92 -4.82 -8.17 -18.41
C GLY A 92 -3.31 -8.27 -18.18
N LEU A 93 -2.77 -9.48 -18.30
CA LEU A 93 -1.34 -9.73 -18.08
C LEU A 93 -0.47 -8.90 -19.05
N SER A 94 -0.81 -8.91 -20.34
CA SER A 94 -0.11 -8.18 -21.41
C SER A 94 -1.01 -7.17 -22.14
N SER A 95 -2.11 -6.76 -21.53
CA SER A 95 -3.11 -5.90 -22.15
C SER A 95 -3.35 -4.66 -21.29
N PHE A 96 -3.09 -3.49 -21.88
CA PHE A 96 -3.19 -2.19 -21.26
C PHE A 96 -3.94 -1.22 -22.18
N ASP A 97 -4.96 -0.56 -21.64
CA ASP A 97 -5.75 0.45 -22.33
C ASP A 97 -5.87 1.70 -21.47
N TYR A 98 -5.11 2.71 -21.84
CA TYR A 98 -5.07 4.01 -21.18
C TYR A 98 -5.88 5.06 -21.94
N SER A 99 -6.68 4.65 -22.93
CA SER A 99 -7.53 5.56 -23.67
C SER A 99 -8.56 6.22 -22.73
N PRO A 100 -8.94 7.49 -22.96
CA PRO A 100 -9.96 8.15 -22.14
C PRO A 100 -11.28 7.37 -22.08
N ALA A 101 -11.67 6.71 -23.17
CA ALA A 101 -12.88 5.87 -23.21
C ALA A 101 -12.79 4.69 -22.23
N TRP A 102 -11.65 3.98 -22.23
CA TRP A 102 -11.46 2.88 -21.31
C TRP A 102 -11.32 3.34 -19.85
N VAL A 103 -10.64 4.46 -19.59
CA VAL A 103 -10.55 5.04 -18.24
C VAL A 103 -11.95 5.27 -17.66
N ARG A 104 -12.86 5.90 -18.42
CA ARG A 104 -14.26 6.08 -17.99
C ARG A 104 -14.97 4.75 -17.73
N LYS A 105 -14.88 3.80 -18.67
CA LYS A 105 -15.49 2.47 -18.56
C LYS A 105 -14.98 1.72 -17.33
N SER A 106 -13.67 1.79 -17.06
CA SER A 106 -13.04 1.15 -15.91
C SER A 106 -13.49 1.79 -14.60
N VAL A 107 -13.52 3.12 -14.49
CA VAL A 107 -13.98 3.82 -13.29
C VAL A 107 -15.45 3.49 -13.00
N ALA A 108 -16.33 3.52 -14.00
CA ALA A 108 -17.74 3.16 -13.84
C ALA A 108 -17.91 1.71 -13.33
N ARG A 109 -17.17 0.77 -13.92
CA ARG A 109 -17.16 -0.64 -13.48
C ARG A 109 -16.65 -0.82 -12.05
N SER A 110 -15.61 -0.08 -11.68
CA SER A 110 -15.04 -0.11 -10.33
C SER A 110 -16.05 0.40 -9.28
N LEU A 111 -16.76 1.49 -9.57
CA LEU A 111 -17.84 2.02 -8.72
C LEU A 111 -18.96 0.99 -8.48
N GLU A 112 -19.39 0.33 -9.55
CA GLU A 112 -20.41 -0.73 -9.48
C GLU A 112 -19.96 -1.90 -8.60
N ARG A 113 -18.76 -2.46 -8.88
CA ARG A 113 -18.22 -3.60 -8.14
C ARG A 113 -17.99 -3.31 -6.66
N MET A 114 -17.52 -2.11 -6.34
CA MET A 114 -17.29 -1.67 -4.96
C MET A 114 -18.53 -1.08 -4.29
N ARG A 115 -19.68 -1.06 -4.99
CA ARG A 115 -20.98 -0.63 -4.47
C ARG A 115 -20.93 0.77 -3.84
N THR A 116 -20.25 1.69 -4.52
CA THR A 116 -20.05 3.06 -4.03
C THR A 116 -20.23 4.09 -5.15
N THR A 117 -20.48 5.34 -4.78
CA THR A 117 -20.69 6.45 -5.72
C THR A 117 -19.43 7.27 -5.99
N TYR A 118 -18.36 7.04 -5.23
CA TYR A 118 -17.08 7.71 -5.44
C TYR A 118 -15.89 6.84 -5.02
N LEU A 119 -14.74 7.12 -5.63
CA LEU A 119 -13.43 6.53 -5.32
C LEU A 119 -12.55 7.61 -4.71
N ASP A 120 -11.86 7.28 -3.62
CA ASP A 120 -10.98 8.25 -2.97
C ASP A 120 -9.74 8.48 -3.84
N ALA A 121 -9.05 7.43 -4.28
CA ALA A 121 -7.98 7.60 -5.26
C ALA A 121 -8.08 6.60 -6.41
N VAL A 122 -7.73 7.04 -7.61
CA VAL A 122 -7.56 6.16 -8.77
C VAL A 122 -6.15 6.30 -9.33
N TYR A 123 -5.42 5.19 -9.36
CA TYR A 123 -4.11 5.11 -9.99
C TYR A 123 -4.22 4.69 -11.46
N CYS A 124 -3.38 5.25 -12.31
CA CYS A 124 -2.96 4.54 -13.52
C CYS A 124 -2.02 3.40 -13.12
N HIS A 125 -2.35 2.15 -13.49
CA HIS A 125 -1.70 0.93 -12.99
C HIS A 125 -0.59 0.41 -13.91
N ASP A 126 0.60 0.17 -13.34
CA ASP A 126 1.77 -0.36 -14.02
C ASP A 126 2.09 0.49 -15.26
N VAL A 127 2.33 1.77 -14.98
CA VAL A 127 2.53 2.82 -15.99
C VAL A 127 3.74 2.58 -16.89
N GLU A 128 4.68 1.72 -16.49
CA GLU A 128 5.85 1.36 -17.29
C GLU A 128 5.52 0.52 -18.54
N PHE A 129 4.30 -0.03 -18.65
CA PHE A 129 3.88 -0.90 -19.76
C PHE A 129 3.26 -0.14 -20.95
N VAL A 130 3.17 1.18 -20.87
CA VAL A 130 2.59 2.06 -21.91
C VAL A 130 3.48 3.27 -22.15
N THR A 131 3.20 4.03 -23.21
CA THR A 131 3.95 5.25 -23.50
C THR A 131 3.66 6.35 -22.47
N PRO A 132 4.61 7.26 -22.19
CA PRO A 132 4.38 8.40 -21.31
C PRO A 132 3.18 9.27 -21.75
N GLU A 133 2.96 9.42 -23.04
CA GLU A 133 1.84 10.17 -23.61
C GLU A 133 0.49 9.54 -23.25
N GLU A 134 0.40 8.21 -23.29
CA GLU A 134 -0.80 7.48 -22.84
C GLU A 134 -1.08 7.69 -21.35
N VAL A 135 -0.05 7.70 -20.52
CA VAL A 135 -0.18 7.99 -19.08
C VAL A 135 -0.74 9.40 -18.87
N VAL A 136 -0.15 10.41 -19.53
CA VAL A 136 -0.61 11.81 -19.41
C VAL A 136 -2.06 11.95 -19.88
N MET A 137 -2.46 11.28 -20.97
CA MET A 137 -3.85 11.29 -21.43
C MET A 137 -4.82 10.66 -20.41
N ALA A 138 -4.46 9.52 -19.82
CA ALA A 138 -5.27 8.87 -18.80
C ALA A 138 -5.41 9.74 -17.54
N ILE A 139 -4.33 10.39 -17.11
CA ILE A 139 -4.33 11.31 -15.96
C ILE A 139 -5.25 12.51 -16.22
N LYS A 140 -5.18 13.12 -17.41
CA LYS A 140 -6.08 14.21 -17.81
C LYS A 140 -7.55 13.76 -17.75
N GLU A 141 -7.86 12.55 -18.20
CA GLU A 141 -9.22 12.03 -18.14
C GLU A 141 -9.69 11.73 -16.70
N LEU A 142 -8.83 11.17 -15.84
CA LEU A 142 -9.15 10.96 -14.42
C LEU A 142 -9.40 12.29 -13.70
N ARG A 143 -8.60 13.32 -13.99
CA ARG A 143 -8.83 14.67 -13.45
C ARG A 143 -10.13 15.29 -13.96
N ARG A 144 -10.49 15.05 -15.22
CA ARG A 144 -11.80 15.46 -15.74
C ARG A 144 -12.95 14.78 -14.97
N LEU A 145 -12.85 13.47 -14.68
CA LEU A 145 -13.84 12.77 -13.85
C LEU A 145 -13.91 13.33 -12.43
N ARG A 146 -12.76 13.68 -11.84
CA ARG A 146 -12.69 14.37 -10.54
C ARG A 146 -13.40 15.72 -10.58
N ASP A 147 -13.08 16.56 -11.55
CA ASP A 147 -13.50 17.96 -11.58
C ASP A 147 -14.95 18.14 -12.05
N GLU A 148 -15.41 17.30 -12.98
CA GLU A 148 -16.77 17.43 -13.56
C GLU A 148 -17.81 16.54 -12.90
N GLN A 149 -17.42 15.35 -12.41
CA GLN A 149 -18.38 14.36 -11.88
C GLN A 149 -18.23 14.13 -10.38
N GLY A 150 -17.07 14.41 -9.79
CA GLY A 150 -16.79 14.14 -8.38
C GLY A 150 -16.73 12.66 -8.00
N THR A 151 -16.75 11.75 -8.99
CA THR A 151 -16.71 10.28 -8.77
C THR A 151 -15.31 9.76 -8.45
N VAL A 152 -14.27 10.57 -8.69
CA VAL A 152 -12.87 10.33 -8.31
C VAL A 152 -12.40 11.52 -7.49
N ARG A 153 -11.72 11.31 -6.35
CA ARG A 153 -11.24 12.43 -5.53
C ARG A 153 -9.78 12.76 -5.77
N TYR A 154 -8.89 11.77 -5.86
CA TYR A 154 -7.45 11.93 -6.06
C TYR A 154 -6.96 11.06 -7.23
N VAL A 155 -5.93 11.53 -7.92
CA VAL A 155 -5.39 10.88 -9.13
C VAL A 155 -3.92 10.54 -8.94
N GLY A 156 -3.56 9.29 -9.23
CA GLY A 156 -2.21 8.77 -8.98
C GLY A 156 -1.63 7.95 -10.13
N ILE A 157 -0.37 7.56 -9.96
CA ILE A 157 0.30 6.53 -10.77
C ILE A 157 0.88 5.43 -9.87
N SER A 158 0.92 4.20 -10.37
CA SER A 158 1.52 3.04 -9.71
C SER A 158 2.40 2.29 -10.70
N GLY A 159 3.54 1.76 -10.26
CA GLY A 159 4.45 1.02 -11.12
C GLY A 159 5.67 0.48 -10.39
N TYR A 160 6.50 -0.31 -11.10
CA TYR A 160 7.68 -0.92 -10.51
C TYR A 160 8.95 -0.07 -10.62
N PRO A 161 9.43 0.37 -11.81
CA PRO A 161 10.71 1.05 -11.87
C PRO A 161 10.63 2.46 -11.30
N VAL A 162 11.39 2.74 -10.24
CA VAL A 162 11.37 4.03 -9.53
C VAL A 162 11.65 5.20 -10.48
N HIS A 163 12.62 5.06 -11.38
CA HIS A 163 12.97 6.11 -12.33
C HIS A 163 11.84 6.44 -13.33
N VAL A 164 11.01 5.46 -13.69
CA VAL A 164 9.83 5.67 -14.56
C VAL A 164 8.77 6.46 -13.81
N LEU A 165 8.50 6.12 -12.54
CA LEU A 165 7.58 6.88 -11.68
C LEU A 165 8.00 8.34 -11.54
N VAL A 166 9.30 8.59 -11.30
CA VAL A 166 9.87 9.94 -11.23
C VAL A 166 9.65 10.69 -12.55
N SER A 167 10.09 10.11 -13.66
CA SER A 167 10.02 10.75 -14.99
C SER A 167 8.58 11.09 -15.38
N LEU A 168 7.62 10.22 -15.06
CA LEU A 168 6.20 10.43 -15.33
C LEU A 168 5.58 11.50 -14.41
N ALA A 169 5.95 11.55 -13.13
CA ALA A 169 5.49 12.60 -12.22
C ALA A 169 5.95 13.99 -12.69
N GLU A 170 7.21 14.12 -13.11
CA GLU A 170 7.77 15.35 -13.69
C GLU A 170 7.09 15.72 -15.01
N LEU A 171 6.88 14.74 -15.90
CA LEU A 171 6.17 14.93 -17.16
C LEU A 171 4.73 15.43 -16.91
N VAL A 172 3.98 14.79 -16.02
CA VAL A 172 2.61 15.21 -15.70
C VAL A 172 2.60 16.63 -15.15
N LEU A 173 3.48 16.98 -14.21
CA LEU A 173 3.55 18.34 -13.70
C LEU A 173 3.82 19.35 -14.83
N ARG A 174 4.79 19.05 -15.71
CA ARG A 174 5.14 19.93 -16.83
C ARG A 174 3.98 20.10 -17.84
N GLU A 175 3.34 19.00 -18.24
CA GLU A 175 2.31 19.00 -19.30
C GLU A 175 0.92 19.45 -18.84
N THR A 176 0.69 19.48 -17.52
CA THR A 176 -0.64 19.80 -16.96
C THR A 176 -0.64 20.98 -16.00
N GLY A 177 0.52 21.39 -15.50
CA GLY A 177 0.65 22.44 -14.47
C GLY A 177 0.24 21.99 -13.07
N GLU A 178 -0.21 20.75 -12.89
CA GLU A 178 -0.66 20.20 -11.60
C GLU A 178 0.15 18.93 -11.28
N PRO A 179 0.80 18.83 -10.11
CA PRO A 179 1.46 17.59 -9.68
C PRO A 179 0.49 16.41 -9.53
N ILE A 180 1.02 15.19 -9.61
CA ILE A 180 0.25 13.98 -9.27
C ILE A 180 -0.07 13.98 -7.76
N ASP A 181 -1.30 13.63 -7.37
CA ASP A 181 -1.72 13.64 -5.96
C ASP A 181 -0.98 12.55 -5.15
N ILE A 182 -0.73 11.38 -5.76
CA ILE A 182 -0.15 10.20 -5.10
C ILE A 182 0.62 9.28 -6.04
N VAL A 183 1.77 8.78 -5.60
CA VAL A 183 2.56 7.77 -6.32
C VAL A 183 2.69 6.50 -5.48
N GLN A 184 2.32 5.36 -6.05
CA GLN A 184 2.51 4.05 -5.41
C GLN A 184 3.68 3.32 -6.03
N SER A 185 4.74 3.11 -5.24
CA SER A 185 5.88 2.28 -5.61
C SER A 185 5.78 0.96 -4.86
N TYR A 186 5.91 -0.17 -5.56
CA TYR A 186 5.89 -1.48 -4.93
C TYR A 186 7.27 -2.17 -4.96
N SER A 187 7.59 -2.90 -3.90
CA SER A 187 8.82 -3.71 -3.76
C SER A 187 10.15 -2.94 -3.78
N ASN A 188 10.13 -1.60 -3.72
CA ASN A 188 11.35 -0.76 -3.78
C ASN A 188 11.77 -0.12 -2.45
N PHE A 189 11.07 -0.40 -1.35
CA PHE A 189 11.53 -0.10 -0.01
C PHE A 189 11.23 -1.25 0.97
N ASN A 190 12.22 -2.11 1.15
CA ASN A 190 12.25 -3.27 2.04
C ASN A 190 13.72 -3.66 2.28
N VAL A 191 13.96 -4.77 2.98
CA VAL A 191 15.34 -5.22 3.32
C VAL A 191 16.17 -5.66 2.11
N GLN A 192 15.55 -6.03 0.98
CA GLN A 192 16.27 -6.38 -0.25
C GLN A 192 16.49 -5.18 -1.17
N ASN A 193 15.56 -4.21 -1.21
CA ASN A 193 15.61 -3.09 -2.14
C ASN A 193 15.19 -1.78 -1.44
N THR A 194 16.04 -0.77 -1.53
CA THR A 194 15.92 0.55 -0.93
C THR A 194 15.88 1.68 -1.96
N ARG A 195 15.73 1.37 -3.25
CA ARG A 195 15.80 2.35 -4.35
C ARG A 195 14.73 3.42 -4.31
N LEU A 196 13.58 3.14 -3.69
CA LEU A 196 12.59 4.20 -3.46
C LEU A 196 13.15 5.30 -2.56
N LEU A 197 13.99 4.96 -1.57
CA LEU A 197 14.67 5.93 -0.72
C LEU A 197 15.83 6.60 -1.47
N THR A 198 16.71 5.83 -2.11
CA THR A 198 17.95 6.35 -2.68
C THR A 198 17.78 7.10 -4.00
N GLU A 199 16.74 6.76 -4.78
CA GLU A 199 16.50 7.33 -6.12
C GLU A 199 15.15 8.06 -6.23
N GLY A 200 14.12 7.58 -5.53
CA GLY A 200 12.75 8.05 -5.72
C GLY A 200 12.36 9.22 -4.82
N LEU A 201 12.69 9.15 -3.54
CA LEU A 201 12.11 10.00 -2.49
C LEU A 201 12.25 11.50 -2.79
N GLU A 202 13.49 11.95 -3.00
CA GLU A 202 13.78 13.37 -3.22
C GLU A 202 13.32 13.84 -4.61
N ALA A 203 13.44 12.98 -5.62
CA ALA A 203 13.03 13.31 -6.98
C ALA A 203 11.51 13.45 -7.11
N LEU A 204 10.73 12.53 -6.52
CA LEU A 204 9.27 12.60 -6.46
C LEU A 204 8.80 13.84 -5.69
N ARG A 205 9.45 14.15 -4.56
CA ARG A 205 9.18 15.38 -3.79
C ARG A 205 9.43 16.63 -4.63
N THR A 206 10.53 16.66 -5.38
CA THR A 206 10.89 17.76 -6.29
C THR A 206 9.88 17.90 -7.43
N ALA A 207 9.33 16.79 -7.93
CA ALA A 207 8.23 16.77 -8.90
C ALA A 207 6.86 17.20 -8.29
N GLY A 208 6.83 17.64 -7.04
CA GLY A 208 5.63 18.13 -6.36
C GLY A 208 4.71 17.04 -5.79
N VAL A 209 5.14 15.78 -5.79
CA VAL A 209 4.37 14.67 -5.20
C VAL A 209 4.46 14.75 -3.68
N ASP A 210 3.32 14.89 -3.02
CA ASP A 210 3.24 15.08 -1.56
C ASP A 210 3.00 13.78 -0.78
N VAL A 211 2.56 12.72 -1.49
CA VAL A 211 2.28 11.38 -0.94
C VAL A 211 2.91 10.29 -1.82
N VAL A 212 3.81 9.50 -1.26
CA VAL A 212 4.37 8.29 -1.87
C VAL A 212 4.10 7.09 -0.98
N THR A 213 3.36 6.10 -1.48
CA THR A 213 3.06 4.88 -0.74
C THR A 213 4.11 3.80 -1.02
N ASN A 214 4.56 3.12 0.04
CA ASN A 214 5.42 1.96 -0.05
C ASN A 214 4.57 0.69 -0.02
N ALA A 215 4.39 0.06 -1.17
CA ALA A 215 3.62 -1.17 -1.30
C ALA A 215 4.52 -2.41 -1.39
N SER A 216 3.96 -3.58 -1.06
CA SER A 216 4.66 -4.86 -1.14
C SER A 216 5.94 -4.90 -0.30
N VAL A 217 5.82 -4.62 1.00
CA VAL A 217 6.94 -4.63 1.96
C VAL A 217 7.68 -5.98 2.07
N LEU A 218 7.03 -7.08 1.67
CA LEU A 218 7.65 -8.41 1.54
C LEU A 218 8.08 -8.74 0.11
N SER A 219 8.19 -7.72 -0.76
CA SER A 219 8.46 -7.83 -2.19
C SER A 219 7.57 -8.88 -2.85
N MET A 220 6.24 -8.71 -2.77
CA MET A 220 5.24 -9.63 -3.31
C MET A 220 5.35 -11.07 -2.76
N GLY A 221 5.89 -11.22 -1.55
CA GLY A 221 6.06 -12.50 -0.87
C GLY A 221 7.38 -13.20 -1.17
N LEU A 222 8.32 -12.56 -1.88
CA LEU A 222 9.69 -13.04 -2.06
C LEU A 222 10.41 -13.19 -0.71
N LEU A 223 10.23 -12.23 0.20
CA LEU A 223 10.94 -12.15 1.49
C LEU A 223 10.26 -13.01 2.56
N ARG A 224 10.15 -14.32 2.30
CA ARG A 224 9.51 -15.29 3.20
C ARG A 224 10.28 -16.60 3.23
N HIS A 225 10.30 -17.27 4.38
CA HIS A 225 10.94 -18.59 4.52
C HIS A 225 10.39 -19.66 3.56
N ASN A 226 9.08 -19.64 3.27
CA ASN A 226 8.42 -20.58 2.36
C ASN A 226 8.63 -20.28 0.87
N GLY A 227 9.42 -19.26 0.53
CA GLY A 227 9.59 -18.77 -0.84
C GLY A 227 8.40 -17.96 -1.35
N VAL A 228 8.42 -17.69 -2.66
CA VAL A 228 7.39 -16.87 -3.33
C VAL A 228 6.01 -17.53 -3.26
N PRO A 229 4.91 -16.75 -3.27
CA PRO A 229 3.57 -17.32 -3.33
C PRO A 229 3.35 -18.13 -4.62
N VAL A 230 2.72 -19.30 -4.48
CA VAL A 230 2.29 -20.15 -5.59
C VAL A 230 0.80 -20.43 -5.40
N GLY A 231 -0.04 -19.64 -6.07
CA GLY A 231 -1.50 -19.78 -6.01
C GLY A 231 -2.03 -20.73 -7.08
N GLY A 232 -3.33 -20.62 -7.37
CA GLY A 232 -4.00 -21.40 -8.42
C GLY A 232 -3.46 -21.13 -9.83
N GLN A 233 -2.74 -20.02 -10.04
CA GLN A 233 -2.06 -19.70 -11.29
C GLN A 233 -0.62 -20.23 -11.38
N GLY A 234 -0.11 -20.92 -10.35
CA GLY A 234 1.26 -21.41 -10.31
C GLY A 234 2.28 -20.34 -9.94
N ASP A 235 3.53 -20.54 -10.35
CA ASP A 235 4.65 -19.62 -10.09
C ASP A 235 4.63 -18.45 -11.08
N TRP A 236 4.24 -17.27 -10.60
CA TRP A 236 4.12 -16.04 -11.40
C TRP A 236 5.16 -14.97 -11.02
N HIS A 237 5.96 -15.19 -9.97
CA HIS A 237 6.78 -14.14 -9.38
C HIS A 237 7.98 -13.79 -10.28
N PRO A 238 8.25 -12.50 -10.58
CA PRO A 238 9.26 -12.11 -11.58
C PRO A 238 10.72 -12.29 -11.13
N ALA A 239 10.97 -12.49 -9.82
CA ALA A 239 12.31 -12.70 -9.29
C ALA A 239 13.03 -13.88 -9.97
N PRO A 240 14.27 -13.69 -10.46
CA PRO A 240 15.07 -14.77 -11.05
C PRO A 240 15.44 -15.84 -10.01
N LYS A 241 15.82 -17.03 -10.49
CA LYS A 241 16.11 -18.19 -9.63
C LYS A 241 17.25 -17.90 -8.65
N GLU A 242 18.24 -17.16 -9.09
CA GLU A 242 19.44 -16.82 -8.33
C GLU A 242 19.12 -15.83 -7.21
N LEU A 243 18.23 -14.85 -7.45
CA LEU A 243 17.70 -13.97 -6.38
C LEU A 243 16.93 -14.78 -5.35
N ARG A 244 16.05 -15.69 -5.80
CA ARG A 244 15.29 -16.56 -4.89
C ARG A 244 16.21 -17.45 -4.05
N ALA A 245 17.29 -17.97 -4.64
CA ALA A 245 18.30 -18.75 -3.92
C ALA A 245 19.06 -17.89 -2.89
N ALA A 246 19.42 -16.65 -3.23
CA ALA A 246 20.04 -15.73 -2.29
C ALA A 246 19.13 -15.41 -1.10
N VAL A 247 17.84 -15.15 -1.36
CA VAL A 247 16.83 -14.95 -0.31
C VAL A 247 16.68 -16.19 0.56
N LYS A 248 16.69 -17.39 -0.03
CA LYS A 248 16.65 -18.63 0.74
C LYS A 248 17.86 -18.79 1.65
N ASN A 249 19.06 -18.46 1.17
CA ASN A 249 20.27 -18.45 1.98
C ASN A 249 20.16 -17.47 3.16
N VAL A 250 19.59 -16.28 2.96
CA VAL A 250 19.30 -15.34 4.05
C VAL A 250 18.38 -15.97 5.10
N CYS A 251 17.29 -16.62 4.68
CA CYS A 251 16.40 -17.33 5.61
C CYS A 251 17.16 -18.38 6.42
N ASP A 252 17.98 -19.21 5.75
CA ASP A 252 18.73 -20.28 6.41
C ASP A 252 19.75 -19.74 7.43
N GLU A 253 20.35 -18.57 7.20
CA GLU A 253 21.25 -17.92 8.17
C GLU A 253 20.50 -17.31 9.36
N LEU A 254 19.36 -16.65 9.12
CA LEU A 254 18.53 -16.06 10.17
C LEU A 254 17.88 -17.13 11.06
N ASP A 255 17.48 -18.27 10.48
CA ASP A 255 16.89 -19.39 11.22
C ASP A 255 17.87 -19.94 12.28
N LYS A 256 19.19 -19.89 12.04
CA LYS A 256 20.22 -20.33 13.02
C LYS A 256 20.23 -19.51 14.30
N ILE A 257 19.74 -18.26 14.24
CA ILE A 257 19.65 -17.36 15.40
C ILE A 257 18.21 -17.17 15.88
N GLY A 258 17.26 -17.96 15.34
CA GLY A 258 15.85 -17.91 15.73
C GLY A 258 15.07 -16.73 15.15
N GLU A 259 15.58 -16.09 14.10
CA GLU A 259 14.92 -14.98 13.41
C GLU A 259 14.30 -15.41 12.09
N LYS A 260 13.15 -14.85 11.75
CA LYS A 260 12.49 -15.09 10.46
C LYS A 260 12.65 -13.89 9.54
N LEU A 261 13.03 -14.14 8.29
CA LEU A 261 13.22 -13.08 7.29
C LEU A 261 11.95 -12.24 7.13
N GLU A 262 10.76 -12.84 7.00
CA GLU A 262 9.54 -12.06 6.84
C GLU A 262 9.25 -11.13 8.03
N SER A 263 9.59 -11.54 9.26
CA SER A 263 9.42 -10.73 10.47
C SER A 263 10.38 -9.54 10.50
N ILE A 264 11.63 -9.75 10.06
CA ILE A 264 12.63 -8.68 9.90
C ILE A 264 12.18 -7.72 8.78
N ALA A 265 11.81 -8.27 7.62
CA ALA A 265 11.46 -7.52 6.42
C ALA A 265 10.25 -6.60 6.64
N ILE A 266 9.15 -7.12 7.20
CA ILE A 266 7.94 -6.34 7.42
C ILE A 266 8.16 -5.22 8.44
N ARG A 267 8.86 -5.51 9.55
CA ARG A 267 9.13 -4.50 10.58
C ARG A 267 10.10 -3.44 10.07
N TYR A 268 11.21 -3.83 9.43
CA TYR A 268 12.16 -2.89 8.85
C TYR A 268 11.48 -1.94 7.88
N ALA A 269 10.70 -2.47 6.94
CA ALA A 269 10.04 -1.67 5.91
C ALA A 269 9.03 -0.69 6.52
N MET A 270 8.16 -1.15 7.44
CA MET A 270 7.17 -0.29 8.09
C MET A 270 7.81 0.79 8.96
N GLU A 271 8.69 0.39 9.88
CA GLU A 271 9.28 1.29 10.87
C GLU A 271 10.22 2.31 10.20
N SER A 272 11.02 1.87 9.23
CA SER A 272 11.92 2.77 8.52
C SER A 272 11.14 3.70 7.59
N TRP A 273 10.15 3.20 6.84
CA TRP A 273 9.37 4.01 5.90
C TRP A 273 8.54 5.08 6.61
N LEU A 274 7.95 4.76 7.77
CA LEU A 274 7.25 5.74 8.60
C LEU A 274 8.11 6.98 8.87
N ARG A 275 9.42 6.80 9.09
CA ARG A 275 10.37 7.88 9.38
C ARG A 275 10.92 8.54 8.11
N VAL A 276 11.55 7.76 7.23
CA VAL A 276 12.25 8.31 6.06
C VAL A 276 11.31 8.81 4.98
N GLY A 277 10.09 8.25 4.88
CA GLY A 277 9.05 8.69 3.95
C GLY A 277 8.26 9.92 4.44
N SER A 278 8.61 10.51 5.59
CA SER A 278 7.88 11.64 6.19
C SER A 278 7.73 12.85 5.26
N SER A 279 8.73 13.16 4.44
CA SER A 279 8.68 14.29 3.50
C SER A 279 7.61 14.14 2.41
N VAL A 280 7.21 12.90 2.11
CA VAL A 280 6.16 12.52 1.13
C VAL A 280 5.10 11.62 1.79
N GLY A 281 4.82 11.86 3.06
CA GLY A 281 3.94 11.04 3.88
C GLY A 281 2.51 11.58 4.01
N SER A 282 1.85 11.19 5.09
CA SER A 282 0.54 11.71 5.47
C SER A 282 0.43 12.02 6.97
N ARG A 283 -0.53 12.86 7.36
CA ARG A 283 -0.96 13.12 8.74
C ARG A 283 -2.22 12.36 9.13
N GLY A 284 -2.81 11.61 8.20
CA GLY A 284 -4.07 10.88 8.40
C GLY A 284 -4.01 9.80 9.49
N ASP A 285 -5.10 9.04 9.58
CA ASP A 285 -5.35 8.05 10.64
C ASP A 285 -4.16 7.09 10.83
N LEU A 286 -3.80 6.85 12.10
CA LEU A 286 -2.68 6.00 12.51
C LEU A 286 -2.98 4.50 12.44
N ALA A 287 -4.23 4.10 12.22
CA ALA A 287 -4.70 2.72 12.30
C ALA A 287 -4.42 2.02 13.64
N LEU A 288 -4.58 2.74 14.75
CA LEU A 288 -4.32 2.19 16.10
C LEU A 288 -5.52 1.44 16.71
N GLY A 289 -6.73 1.57 16.17
CA GLY A 289 -7.92 0.97 16.78
C GLY A 289 -8.26 1.58 18.15
N ASP A 290 -9.40 1.22 18.73
CA ASP A 290 -9.64 1.39 20.16
C ASP A 290 -9.37 0.03 20.82
N ALA A 291 -8.38 -0.05 21.71
CA ALA A 291 -7.87 -1.33 22.20
C ALA A 291 -8.83 -2.04 23.18
N ASP A 292 -9.83 -1.32 23.71
CA ASP A 292 -10.50 -1.74 24.94
C ASP A 292 -12.01 -1.44 25.02
N THR A 293 -12.67 -1.15 23.90
CA THR A 293 -14.12 -0.98 23.92
C THR A 293 -14.81 -1.92 22.94
N ASN A 294 -15.77 -2.71 23.44
CA ASN A 294 -16.86 -3.28 22.64
C ASN A 294 -17.74 -2.18 21.98
N ASP A 295 -17.32 -0.92 22.08
CA ASP A 295 -17.92 0.24 21.46
C ASP A 295 -17.27 0.40 20.10
N THR A 296 -18.05 0.30 19.02
CA THR A 296 -17.59 0.45 17.64
C THR A 296 -17.20 1.89 17.31
N LYS A 297 -16.85 2.71 18.31
CA LYS A 297 -16.43 4.08 18.08
C LYS A 297 -15.09 4.05 17.36
N PRO A 298 -14.96 4.80 16.27
CA PRO A 298 -13.71 4.81 15.54
C PRO A 298 -12.61 5.28 16.48
N ALA A 299 -11.55 4.46 16.56
CA ALA A 299 -10.23 4.86 17.04
C ALA A 299 -9.98 6.31 16.63
N VAL A 300 -9.68 7.16 17.60
CA VAL A 300 -9.53 8.62 17.48
C VAL A 300 -9.26 9.04 16.03
N VAL A 301 -10.32 9.41 15.30
CA VAL A 301 -10.17 10.07 14.00
C VAL A 301 -9.57 11.42 14.33
N ILE A 302 -8.25 11.56 14.14
CA ILE A 302 -7.64 12.88 14.22
C ILE A 302 -8.28 13.68 13.09
N SER A 303 -9.16 14.60 13.47
CA SER A 303 -9.88 15.40 12.49
C SER A 303 -8.87 16.16 11.62
N PRO A 304 -9.10 16.24 10.28
CA PRO A 304 -8.22 16.96 9.38
C PRO A 304 -7.97 18.38 9.89
N GLY A 305 -6.71 18.76 10.09
CA GLY A 305 -6.31 20.09 10.58
C GLY A 305 -6.10 20.25 12.09
N GLN A 306 -6.28 19.21 12.90
CA GLN A 306 -5.95 19.26 14.34
C GLN A 306 -4.63 18.56 14.71
N SER A 307 -3.97 17.91 13.75
CA SER A 307 -2.68 17.24 14.00
C SER A 307 -1.53 18.23 13.83
N THR A 308 -0.89 18.63 14.94
CA THR A 308 0.41 19.33 14.93
C THR A 308 1.58 18.38 14.62
N ARG A 309 1.29 17.11 14.33
CA ARG A 309 2.26 16.03 14.09
C ARG A 309 2.96 16.19 12.74
N ALA A 310 4.21 15.75 12.64
CA ALA A 310 4.87 15.61 11.34
C ALA A 310 4.15 14.56 10.47
N LYS A 311 4.27 14.69 9.14
CA LYS A 311 3.84 13.62 8.22
C LYS A 311 4.67 12.36 8.50
N LEU A 312 4.06 11.19 8.40
CA LEU A 312 4.76 9.90 8.42
C LEU A 312 4.56 9.17 7.09
N GLY A 313 5.53 8.35 6.69
CA GLY A 313 5.43 7.54 5.48
C GLY A 313 4.23 6.60 5.49
N VAL A 314 3.63 6.37 4.33
CA VAL A 314 2.42 5.55 4.16
C VAL A 314 2.78 4.18 3.61
N THR A 315 2.30 3.12 4.26
CA THR A 315 2.59 1.71 3.89
C THR A 315 1.34 1.00 3.39
N VAL A 316 1.48 0.21 2.32
CA VAL A 316 0.44 -0.72 1.83
C VAL A 316 0.84 -2.15 2.17
N ILE A 317 0.00 -2.83 2.94
CA ILE A 317 0.17 -4.25 3.29
C ILE A 317 -0.71 -5.13 2.41
N GLY A 318 -0.41 -6.42 2.32
CA GLY A 318 -1.28 -7.40 1.69
C GLY A 318 -1.37 -8.65 2.57
N VAL A 319 -2.59 -9.05 2.88
CA VAL A 319 -2.91 -10.22 3.72
C VAL A 319 -4.06 -10.98 3.09
N SER A 320 -4.09 -12.31 3.19
CA SER A 320 -5.27 -13.11 2.77
C SER A 320 -5.86 -13.95 3.89
N LYS A 321 -5.24 -13.93 5.07
CA LYS A 321 -5.70 -14.62 6.27
C LYS A 321 -5.94 -13.65 7.43
N VAL A 322 -6.82 -14.03 8.35
CA VAL A 322 -7.16 -13.21 9.52
C VAL A 322 -5.99 -13.17 10.50
N GLU A 323 -5.25 -14.27 10.64
CA GLU A 323 -4.10 -14.39 11.53
C GLU A 323 -2.95 -13.48 11.06
N GLU A 324 -2.69 -13.46 9.75
CA GLU A 324 -1.69 -12.56 9.15
C GLU A 324 -2.05 -11.08 9.39
N LEU A 325 -3.34 -10.73 9.30
CA LEU A 325 -3.83 -9.40 9.63
C LEU A 325 -3.61 -9.06 11.11
N ASP A 326 -4.01 -9.95 12.02
CA ASP A 326 -3.86 -9.73 13.46
C ASP A 326 -2.39 -9.55 13.85
N GLU A 327 -1.48 -10.40 13.35
CA GLU A 327 -0.03 -10.28 13.57
C GLU A 327 0.52 -8.96 13.01
N THR A 328 0.12 -8.59 11.79
CA THR A 328 0.53 -7.34 11.16
C THR A 328 0.07 -6.12 11.96
N MET A 329 -1.17 -6.15 12.49
CA MET A 329 -1.71 -5.05 13.29
C MET A 329 -1.06 -4.97 14.68
N LYS A 330 -0.67 -6.10 15.30
CA LYS A 330 0.12 -6.11 16.54
C LYS A 330 1.48 -5.44 16.31
N LEU A 331 2.17 -5.84 15.25
CA LEU A 331 3.44 -5.23 14.86
C LEU A 331 3.31 -3.73 14.60
N TRP A 332 2.32 -3.33 13.81
CA TRP A 332 2.08 -1.93 13.46
C TRP A 332 1.87 -1.05 14.69
N ARG A 333 1.04 -1.51 15.65
CA ARG A 333 0.86 -0.83 16.93
C ARG A 333 2.16 -0.73 17.70
N ASN A 334 2.92 -1.83 17.83
CA ASN A 334 4.18 -1.84 18.54
C ASN A 334 5.18 -0.82 17.97
N VAL A 335 5.29 -0.75 16.63
CA VAL A 335 6.13 0.23 15.93
C VAL A 335 5.70 1.66 16.26
N LEU A 336 4.42 1.99 16.09
CA LEU A 336 3.92 3.34 16.36
C LEU A 336 4.08 3.76 17.81
N LEU A 337 3.74 2.88 18.76
CA LEU A 337 3.89 3.17 20.18
C LEU A 337 5.37 3.37 20.57
N THR A 338 6.28 2.59 19.98
CA THR A 338 7.72 2.77 20.17
C THR A 338 8.17 4.14 19.65
N MET A 339 7.78 4.50 18.42
CA MET A 339 8.08 5.81 17.83
C MET A 339 7.56 6.97 18.70
N MET A 340 6.30 6.90 19.12
CA MET A 340 5.68 7.96 19.93
C MET A 340 6.33 8.12 21.31
N SER A 341 6.85 7.04 21.90
CA SER A 341 7.57 7.11 23.18
C SER A 341 8.93 7.82 23.08
N GLU A 342 9.53 7.85 21.89
CA GLU A 342 10.81 8.52 21.64
C GLU A 342 10.64 10.03 21.48
N GLU A 343 9.55 10.46 20.84
CA GLU A 343 9.25 11.88 20.64
C GLU A 343 8.93 12.61 21.97
N ASP A 344 8.46 11.90 23.00
CA ASP A 344 8.08 12.47 24.30
C ASP A 344 9.18 12.30 25.39
N ASN A 345 10.46 12.34 24.99
CA ASN A 345 11.63 12.21 25.90
C ASN A 345 11.55 11.01 26.86
N GLY A 346 10.98 9.89 26.41
CA GLY A 346 10.84 8.67 27.22
C GLY A 346 9.68 8.67 28.22
N ARG A 347 8.84 9.72 28.26
CA ARG A 347 7.53 9.63 28.93
C ARG A 347 6.56 8.88 28.01
N PRO A 348 5.79 7.91 28.50
CA PRO A 348 4.77 7.30 27.67
C PRO A 348 3.73 8.38 27.36
N SER A 349 3.53 8.67 26.07
CA SER A 349 2.46 9.59 25.68
C SER A 349 1.14 9.10 26.28
N ARG A 350 0.19 10.00 26.59
CA ARG A 350 -1.14 9.60 27.10
C ARG A 350 -1.81 8.53 26.23
N PHE A 351 -1.50 8.50 24.94
CA PHE A 351 -1.90 7.47 23.97
C PHE A 351 -1.24 6.11 24.22
N ALA A 352 0.04 6.07 24.55
CA ALA A 352 0.76 4.83 24.84
C ALA A 352 0.30 4.15 26.15
N THR A 353 -0.19 4.93 27.12
CA THR A 353 -0.78 4.39 28.35
C THR A 353 -2.20 3.84 28.17
N SER A 354 -2.95 4.29 27.15
CA SER A 354 -4.33 3.84 26.88
C SER A 354 -4.42 2.71 25.86
N CYS A 355 -3.42 2.54 25.01
CA CYS A 355 -3.35 1.45 24.05
C CYS A 355 -2.53 0.29 24.65
N GLY A 356 -3.20 -0.64 25.34
CA GLY A 356 -2.61 -1.96 25.61
C GLY A 356 -2.28 -2.69 24.30
N ASP A 357 -1.40 -3.69 24.33
CA ASP A 357 -1.30 -4.64 23.21
C ASP A 357 -2.69 -5.27 22.96
N LEU A 358 -2.96 -5.77 21.76
CA LEU A 358 -4.20 -6.47 21.41
C LEU A 358 -4.55 -7.64 22.35
N ASN A 359 -3.60 -8.08 23.18
CA ASN A 359 -3.76 -9.14 24.17
C ASN A 359 -3.91 -8.63 25.61
N GLY A 360 -3.94 -7.32 25.85
CA GLY A 360 -3.97 -6.72 27.19
C GLY A 360 -2.60 -6.62 27.88
N ASP A 361 -1.51 -6.97 27.19
CA ASP A 361 -0.15 -6.80 27.72
C ASP A 361 0.24 -5.31 27.76
N HIS A 362 0.94 -4.89 28.81
CA HIS A 362 1.48 -3.54 28.91
C HIS A 362 2.57 -3.31 27.84
N PHE A 363 2.43 -2.24 27.07
CA PHE A 363 3.44 -1.81 26.11
C PHE A 363 4.77 -1.49 26.82
N ASP A 364 5.86 -2.10 26.34
CA ASP A 364 7.22 -1.91 26.86
C ASP A 364 8.08 -1.17 25.82
N ALA A 365 8.29 0.13 26.07
CA ALA A 365 9.03 1.01 25.17
C ALA A 365 10.50 0.64 25.03
N GLU A 366 11.13 0.08 26.09
CA GLU A 366 12.54 -0.29 26.05
C GLU A 366 12.75 -1.54 25.20
N LYS A 367 11.90 -2.56 25.37
CA LYS A 367 11.88 -3.72 24.48
C LYS A 367 11.59 -3.33 23.04
N GLY A 368 10.68 -2.38 22.82
CA GLY A 368 10.37 -1.83 21.50
C GLY A 368 11.61 -1.26 20.82
N ARG A 369 12.39 -0.44 21.53
CA ARG A 369 13.66 0.15 21.04
C ARG A 369 14.73 -0.90 20.80
N GLN A 370 14.94 -1.81 21.75
CA GLN A 370 15.92 -2.89 21.59
C GLN A 370 15.59 -3.72 20.33
N ARG A 371 14.31 -4.08 20.16
CA ARG A 371 13.90 -4.85 18.99
C ARG A 371 14.11 -4.08 17.68
N ARG A 372 13.92 -2.76 17.65
CA ARG A 372 14.26 -1.96 16.46
C ARG A 372 15.76 -2.05 16.16
N ASP A 373 16.61 -1.91 17.17
CA ASP A 373 18.07 -1.94 16.98
C ASP A 373 18.52 -3.32 16.46
N ASP A 374 17.91 -4.40 16.96
CA ASP A 374 18.11 -5.76 16.45
C ASP A 374 17.65 -5.87 14.97
N ILE A 375 16.48 -5.31 14.62
CA ILE A 375 15.96 -5.32 13.25
C ILE A 375 16.88 -4.57 12.30
N VAL A 376 17.42 -3.41 12.70
CA VAL A 376 18.38 -2.65 11.88
C VAL A 376 19.66 -3.46 11.66
N LYS A 377 20.16 -4.10 12.71
CA LYS A 377 21.32 -5.00 12.61
C LYS A 377 21.07 -6.16 11.65
N HIS A 378 19.95 -6.87 11.80
CA HIS A 378 19.61 -8.01 10.93
C HIS A 378 19.30 -7.60 9.49
N ALA A 379 18.75 -6.39 9.28
CA ALA A 379 18.59 -5.83 7.93
C ALA A 379 19.95 -5.56 7.26
N GLN A 380 20.94 -5.11 8.02
CA GLN A 380 22.31 -4.93 7.52
C GLN A 380 22.98 -6.28 7.19
N GLU A 381 22.83 -7.29 8.06
CA GLU A 381 23.30 -8.66 7.79
C GLU A 381 22.62 -9.25 6.55
N THR A 382 21.30 -9.04 6.40
CA THR A 382 20.53 -9.44 5.22
C THR A 382 21.10 -8.83 3.94
N LYS A 383 21.41 -7.53 3.97
CA LYS A 383 22.04 -6.84 2.84
C LYS A 383 23.38 -7.46 2.44
N GLU A 384 24.22 -7.76 3.43
CA GLU A 384 25.53 -8.38 3.18
C GLU A 384 25.39 -9.77 2.55
N LEU A 385 24.46 -10.58 3.06
CA LEU A 385 24.17 -11.93 2.55
C LEU A 385 23.54 -11.92 1.15
N LEU A 386 22.76 -10.90 0.80
CA LEU A 386 22.20 -10.74 -0.55
C LEU A 386 23.29 -10.40 -1.59
N GLY A 387 24.35 -9.69 -1.18
CA GLY A 387 25.46 -9.32 -2.07
C GLY A 387 24.98 -8.53 -3.29
N GLN A 388 25.27 -9.02 -4.51
CA GLN A 388 24.83 -8.39 -5.76
C GLN A 388 23.30 -8.31 -5.94
N TRP A 389 22.54 -9.05 -5.13
CA TRP A 389 21.09 -9.07 -5.17
C TRP A 389 20.45 -7.97 -4.30
N TYR A 390 21.22 -7.27 -3.48
CA TYR A 390 20.74 -6.06 -2.81
C TYR A 390 20.53 -4.94 -3.83
N ASP A 391 19.39 -4.24 -3.73
CA ASP A 391 18.90 -3.25 -4.69
C ASP A 391 18.76 -3.76 -6.14
N TYR A 392 18.78 -5.08 -6.34
CA TYR A 392 18.45 -5.67 -7.63
C TYR A 392 16.98 -5.41 -7.96
N VAL A 393 16.73 -5.02 -9.20
CA VAL A 393 15.43 -4.69 -9.78
C VAL A 393 15.29 -5.53 -11.04
N TRP A 394 14.21 -6.31 -11.16
CA TRP A 394 13.97 -7.07 -12.39
C TRP A 394 13.46 -6.15 -13.53
N PRO A 395 13.62 -6.53 -14.80
CA PRO A 395 13.03 -5.78 -15.91
C PRO A 395 11.50 -5.67 -15.78
N SER A 396 10.97 -4.46 -15.85
CA SER A 396 9.54 -4.16 -15.98
C SER A 396 9.36 -2.96 -16.92
N PRO A 397 8.70 -3.13 -18.08
CA PRO A 397 8.32 -4.41 -18.67
C PRO A 397 9.57 -5.24 -19.04
N GLN A 398 9.38 -6.53 -19.30
CA GLN A 398 10.46 -7.38 -19.80
C GLN A 398 10.89 -6.96 -21.21
N GLU A 399 12.13 -7.23 -21.57
CA GLU A 399 12.64 -6.97 -22.92
C GLU A 399 11.75 -7.65 -23.97
N GLY A 400 11.39 -6.91 -25.03
CA GLY A 400 10.50 -7.40 -26.08
C GLY A 400 9.01 -7.44 -25.70
N PHE A 401 8.60 -6.85 -24.57
CA PHE A 401 7.19 -6.71 -24.24
C PHE A 401 6.39 -5.99 -25.32
N ILE A 402 5.20 -6.51 -25.63
CA ILE A 402 4.25 -5.92 -26.56
C ILE A 402 2.91 -5.80 -25.85
N ASN A 403 2.36 -4.58 -25.81
CA ASN A 403 1.01 -4.35 -25.32
C ASN A 403 -0.03 -4.87 -26.34
N ILE A 404 -0.75 -5.93 -25.96
CA ILE A 404 -1.80 -6.54 -26.77
C ILE A 404 -3.11 -5.83 -26.47
N ARG A 405 -3.51 -4.91 -27.35
CA ARG A 405 -4.86 -4.32 -27.32
C ARG A 405 -5.82 -5.22 -28.08
N HIS A 406 -6.78 -5.80 -27.36
CA HIS A 406 -7.93 -6.39 -28.03
C HIS A 406 -8.80 -5.24 -28.54
N GLN A 407 -9.08 -5.21 -29.84
CA GLN A 407 -10.15 -4.36 -30.35
C GLN A 407 -11.44 -4.85 -29.69
N ASP A 408 -12.06 -4.05 -28.83
CA ASP A 408 -13.37 -4.36 -28.26
C ASP A 408 -14.34 -4.58 -29.43
N SER A 409 -14.71 -5.84 -29.67
CA SER A 409 -15.73 -6.22 -30.64
C SER A 409 -17.12 -6.10 -30.01
N SER A 410 -17.57 -4.88 -29.72
CA SER A 410 -18.95 -4.49 -29.34
C SER A 410 -18.94 -3.00 -28.90
N GLN A 411 -19.55 -2.03 -29.60
CA GLN A 411 -20.99 -1.83 -29.85
C GLN A 411 -21.89 -2.10 -28.65
#